data_AF-A0A540W027-F1
#
_entry.id   AF-A0A540W027-F1
#
_cell.length_a   1.000
_cell.length_b   1.000
_cell.length_c   1.000
_cell.angle_alpha   90.00
_cell.angle_beta   90.00
_cell.angle_gamma   90.00
#
_symmetry.space_group_name_H-M   'P 1'
#
loop_
_entity.id
_entity.type
_entity.pdbx_description
1 polymer ?
#
loop_
_entity_poly.entity_id
_entity_poly.type
_entity_poly.pdbx_seq_one_letter_code
_entity_poly.pdbx_strand_id
1 'polypeptide(L)'
;MDAHGPDGFLRGYKGDVRTWSDASKGRPEVSVVESPTGVRITLSSQGGRAVEFTIGANSAFGAVGSVPQVVTVAPGGSAEQLLAPTAAGRYDYTVTANTGDGFERRFAGRVQPER
;
A
#
# COMPACT_ATOMS: atom_id res chain seq x y z
N MET A 1 19.41 15.39 1.42
CA MET A 1 19.89 14.15 2.03
C MET A 1 18.67 13.34 2.35
N ASP A 2 18.28 12.51 1.40
CA ASP A 2 17.02 11.79 1.37
C ASP A 2 17.15 10.55 2.27
N ALA A 3 16.50 10.59 3.42
CA ALA A 3 16.48 9.50 4.37
C ALA A 3 15.53 8.40 3.88
N HIS A 4 16.04 7.53 2.99
CA HIS A 4 15.44 6.22 2.76
C HIS A 4 16.01 5.26 3.81
N GLY A 5 15.45 5.32 5.02
CA GLY A 5 15.78 4.37 6.08
C GLY A 5 15.23 2.97 5.71
N PRO A 6 15.95 1.87 6.01
CA PRO A 6 15.58 0.48 5.69
C PRO A 6 14.34 -0.07 6.44
N ASP A 7 13.50 0.80 6.98
CA ASP A 7 12.31 0.48 7.75
C ASP A 7 11.20 1.46 7.31
N GLY A 8 10.63 1.22 6.13
CA GLY A 8 9.61 2.04 5.47
C GLY A 8 8.25 2.06 6.17
N PHE A 9 8.20 2.14 7.50
CA PHE A 9 6.98 2.30 8.29
C PHE A 9 6.43 3.73 8.18
N LEU A 10 5.98 4.12 6.98
CA LEU A 10 5.19 5.35 6.84
C LEU A 10 3.79 5.09 7.41
N ARG A 11 3.54 5.50 8.66
CA ARG A 11 2.20 5.61 9.25
C ARG A 11 1.62 7.01 9.01
N GLY A 12 1.28 7.36 7.77
CA GLY A 12 0.58 8.60 7.44
C GLY A 12 -0.94 8.49 7.64
N TYR A 13 -1.44 8.83 8.83
CA TYR A 13 -2.87 8.98 9.05
C TYR A 13 -3.37 10.26 8.38
N LYS A 14 -4.10 10.14 7.26
CA LYS A 14 -4.96 11.21 6.75
C LYS A 14 -6.40 10.80 7.04
N GLY A 15 -6.86 11.10 8.24
CA GLY A 15 -8.22 10.79 8.70
C GLY A 15 -8.43 11.33 10.11
N ASP A 16 -9.62 11.89 10.36
CA ASP A 16 -10.02 12.42 11.67
C ASP A 16 -9.92 11.34 12.76
N VAL A 17 -9.16 11.61 13.82
CA VAL A 17 -8.84 10.66 14.91
C VAL A 17 -10.11 10.16 15.63
N ARG A 18 -11.24 10.87 15.56
CA ARG A 18 -12.49 10.44 16.19
C ARG A 18 -13.15 9.30 15.43
N THR A 19 -12.98 9.24 14.11
CA THR A 19 -13.50 8.17 13.24
C THR A 19 -12.76 6.85 13.46
N TRP A 20 -11.47 6.93 13.85
CA TRP A 20 -10.66 5.75 14.14
C TRP A 20 -11.13 4.99 15.39
N SER A 21 -11.77 5.64 16.36
CA SER A 21 -12.24 4.97 17.59
C SER A 21 -13.46 4.07 17.37
N ASP A 22 -14.12 4.19 16.21
CA ASP A 22 -15.30 3.40 15.86
C ASP A 22 -14.88 2.06 15.25
N ALA A 23 -14.86 1.00 16.09
CA ALA A 23 -14.45 -0.34 15.67
C ALA A 23 -15.40 -0.96 14.63
N SER A 24 -16.61 -0.42 14.46
CA SER A 24 -17.58 -0.87 13.47
C SER A 24 -17.23 -0.42 12.03
N LYS A 25 -16.26 0.49 11.87
CA LYS A 25 -15.79 0.95 10.55
C LYS A 25 -14.62 0.10 10.06
N GLY A 26 -14.40 0.09 8.73
CA GLY A 26 -13.21 -0.51 8.14
C GLY A 26 -11.99 0.33 8.50
N ARG A 27 -10.90 -0.29 8.94
CA ARG A 27 -9.66 0.41 9.34
C ARG A 27 -8.52 0.02 8.40
N PRO A 28 -8.39 0.69 7.24
CA PRO A 28 -7.39 0.34 6.26
C PRO A 28 -6.00 0.66 6.77
N GLU A 29 -5.13 -0.35 6.75
CA GLU A 29 -3.72 -0.23 7.04
C GLU A 29 -2.91 -0.88 5.93
N VAL A 30 -1.84 -0.20 5.51
CA VAL A 30 -0.95 -0.69 4.46
C VAL A 30 0.49 -0.57 4.94
N SER A 31 1.23 -1.66 4.83
CA SER A 31 2.67 -1.73 5.07
C SER A 31 3.40 -2.15 3.79
N VAL A 32 4.65 -1.74 3.64
CA VAL A 32 5.49 -2.10 2.49
C VAL A 32 6.86 -2.58 2.97
N VAL A 33 7.35 -3.65 2.35
CA VAL A 33 8.68 -4.20 2.56
C VAL A 33 9.34 -4.33 1.19
N GLU A 34 10.42 -3.60 1.00
CA GLU A 34 11.24 -3.70 -0.21
C GLU A 34 12.18 -4.91 -0.11
N SER A 35 12.34 -5.63 -1.21
CA SER A 35 13.26 -6.76 -1.33
C SER A 35 13.96 -6.72 -2.69
N PRO A 36 15.10 -7.40 -2.87
CA PRO A 36 15.76 -7.51 -4.17
C PRO A 36 14.84 -8.11 -5.25
N THR A 37 13.94 -9.00 -4.84
CA THR A 37 12.95 -9.67 -5.70
C THR A 37 11.72 -8.81 -6.02
N GLY A 38 11.57 -7.64 -5.39
CA GLY A 38 10.46 -6.72 -5.62
C GLY A 38 9.88 -6.11 -4.35
N VAL A 39 8.69 -5.53 -4.47
CA VAL A 39 8.05 -4.76 -3.38
C VAL A 39 6.87 -5.53 -2.83
N ARG A 40 6.96 -5.96 -1.58
CA ARG A 40 5.88 -6.67 -0.91
C ARG A 40 5.02 -5.67 -0.15
N ILE A 41 3.73 -5.65 -0.45
CA ILE A 41 2.75 -4.83 0.28
C ILE A 41 1.86 -5.72 1.12
N THR A 42 1.56 -5.28 2.34
CA THR A 42 0.61 -5.94 3.25
C THR A 42 -0.55 -4.99 3.48
N LEU A 43 -1.73 -5.41 3.04
CA LEU A 43 -3.00 -4.73 3.22
C LEU A 43 -3.69 -5.36 4.44
N SER A 44 -4.21 -4.57 5.36
CA SER A 44 -4.92 -5.08 6.53
C SER A 44 -6.10 -4.20 6.88
N SER A 45 -7.14 -4.81 7.46
CA SER A 45 -8.28 -4.10 8.01
C SER A 45 -8.45 -4.47 9.46
N GLN A 46 -8.01 -3.62 10.40
CA GLN A 46 -8.22 -3.85 11.84
C GLN A 46 -9.62 -3.41 12.32
N GLY A 47 -10.53 -3.19 11.38
CA GLY A 47 -11.89 -2.73 11.62
C GLY A 47 -12.92 -3.86 11.50
N GLY A 48 -14.13 -3.60 11.95
CA GLY A 48 -15.27 -4.53 11.91
C GLY A 48 -15.95 -4.67 10.55
N ARG A 49 -15.43 -4.00 9.51
CA ARG A 49 -15.96 -4.04 8.14
C ARG A 49 -14.88 -4.46 7.15
N ALA A 50 -15.30 -5.22 6.13
CA ALA A 50 -14.45 -5.54 4.99
C ALA A 50 -14.02 -4.25 4.29
N VAL A 51 -12.78 -4.22 3.83
CA VAL A 51 -12.20 -3.10 3.11
C VAL A 51 -11.72 -3.59 1.77
N GLU A 52 -12.13 -2.89 0.71
CA GLU A 52 -11.61 -3.10 -0.63
C GLU A 52 -10.50 -2.09 -0.88
N PHE A 53 -9.31 -2.62 -1.16
CA PHE A 53 -8.13 -1.86 -1.54
C PHE A 53 -7.94 -1.91 -3.05
N THR A 54 -7.60 -0.77 -3.65
CA THR A 54 -7.26 -0.68 -5.07
C THR A 54 -5.83 -0.23 -5.20
N ILE A 55 -4.98 -1.09 -5.77
CA ILE A 55 -3.56 -0.85 -6.02
C ILE A 55 -3.43 -0.44 -7.49
N GLY A 56 -3.23 0.85 -7.74
CA GLY A 56 -2.92 1.40 -9.06
C GLY A 56 -1.42 1.53 -9.27
N ALA A 57 -0.90 0.96 -10.36
CA ALA A 57 0.46 1.25 -10.82
C ALA A 57 0.47 2.62 -11.52
N ASN A 58 1.40 3.49 -11.14
CA ASN A 58 1.59 4.73 -11.87
C ASN A 58 2.49 4.50 -13.08
N SER A 59 1.89 4.13 -14.20
CA SER A 59 2.58 3.84 -15.45
C SER A 59 3.35 5.04 -16.01
N ALA A 60 2.97 6.26 -15.67
CA ALA A 60 3.74 7.47 -16.01
C ALA A 60 5.11 7.54 -15.30
N PHE A 61 5.28 6.81 -14.18
CA PHE A 61 6.53 6.73 -13.41
C PHE A 61 7.22 5.36 -13.56
N GLY A 62 6.83 4.59 -14.58
CA GLY A 62 7.49 3.38 -15.03
C GLY A 62 6.93 2.08 -14.47
N ALA A 63 6.05 2.09 -13.46
CA ALA A 63 5.49 0.86 -12.92
C ALA A 63 4.81 0.02 -14.03
N VAL A 64 5.19 -1.27 -14.12
CA VAL A 64 4.70 -2.19 -15.15
C VAL A 64 3.39 -2.80 -14.67
N GLY A 65 2.34 -2.71 -15.49
CA GLY A 65 1.01 -3.25 -15.18
C GLY A 65 -0.04 -2.14 -15.09
N SER A 66 -0.62 -1.74 -16.22
CA SER A 66 -1.59 -0.64 -16.31
C SER A 66 -2.96 -0.94 -15.68
N VAL A 67 -3.19 -2.15 -15.16
CA VAL A 67 -4.48 -2.55 -14.61
C VAL A 67 -4.44 -2.42 -13.09
N PRO A 68 -5.28 -1.54 -12.50
CA PRO A 68 -5.38 -1.46 -11.05
C PRO A 68 -5.86 -2.79 -10.46
N GLN A 69 -5.16 -3.27 -9.44
CA GLN A 69 -5.48 -4.52 -8.76
C GLN A 69 -6.38 -4.24 -7.56
N VAL A 70 -7.52 -4.94 -7.50
CA VAL A 70 -8.46 -4.83 -6.39
C VAL A 70 -8.27 -6.00 -5.43
N VAL A 71 -8.14 -5.72 -4.13
CA VAL A 71 -7.96 -6.71 -3.08
C VAL A 71 -8.93 -6.44 -1.94
N THR A 72 -9.80 -7.41 -1.68
CA THR A 72 -10.75 -7.33 -0.57
C THR A 72 -10.18 -8.01 0.67
N VAL A 73 -10.11 -7.26 1.76
CA VAL A 73 -9.65 -7.75 3.06
C VAL A 73 -10.85 -7.85 4.00
N ALA A 74 -11.05 -9.03 4.57
CA ALA A 74 -12.10 -9.27 5.56
C ALA A 74 -11.89 -8.43 6.84
N PRO A 75 -12.94 -8.23 7.67
CA PRO A 75 -12.80 -7.59 8.98
C PRO A 75 -11.74 -8.31 9.83
N GLY A 76 -10.82 -7.55 10.44
CA GLY A 76 -9.69 -8.10 11.20
C GLY A 76 -8.65 -8.86 10.36
N GLY A 77 -8.79 -8.88 9.04
CA GLY A 77 -7.97 -9.67 8.13
C GLY A 77 -6.76 -8.90 7.57
N SER A 78 -5.92 -9.65 6.86
CA SER A 78 -4.80 -9.12 6.07
C SER A 78 -4.61 -9.89 4.77
N ALA A 79 -4.08 -9.21 3.75
CA ALA A 79 -3.67 -9.79 2.47
C ALA A 79 -2.30 -9.22 2.06
N GLU A 80 -1.42 -10.09 1.57
CA GLU A 80 -0.14 -9.68 0.99
C GLU A 80 -0.20 -9.69 -0.54
N GLN A 81 0.51 -8.76 -1.18
CA GLN A 81 0.72 -8.73 -2.62
C GLN A 81 2.19 -8.43 -2.93
N LEU A 82 2.73 -9.13 -3.93
CA LEU A 82 4.07 -8.88 -4.44
C LEU A 82 3.97 -8.06 -5.72
N LEU A 83 4.53 -6.86 -5.68
CA LEU A 83 4.54 -5.94 -6.80
C LEU A 83 5.91 -5.97 -7.47
N ALA A 84 5.90 -6.17 -8.79
CA ALA A 84 7.11 -6.26 -9.57
C ALA A 84 7.65 -4.85 -9.90
N PRO A 85 8.88 -4.51 -9.52
CA PRO A 85 9.51 -3.27 -9.95
C PRO A 85 9.77 -3.32 -11.46
N THR A 86 10.10 -2.16 -12.03
CA THR A 86 10.60 -2.07 -13.41
C THR A 86 11.91 -2.82 -13.58
N ALA A 87 12.29 -3.10 -14.83
CA ALA A 87 13.63 -3.63 -15.15
C ALA A 87 14.78 -2.76 -14.63
N ALA A 88 14.54 -1.46 -14.38
CA ALA A 88 15.50 -0.55 -13.78
C ALA A 88 15.43 -0.51 -12.23
N GLY A 89 14.64 -1.38 -11.60
CA GLY A 89 14.41 -1.47 -10.16
C GLY A 89 13.46 -0.41 -9.59
N ARG A 90 12.87 0.47 -10.42
CA ARG A 90 11.96 1.53 -9.96
C ARG A 90 10.55 1.01 -9.71
N TYR A 91 9.80 1.62 -8.81
CA TYR A 91 8.38 1.34 -8.61
C TYR A 91 7.61 2.59 -8.16
N ASP A 92 6.32 2.63 -8.49
CA ASP A 92 5.39 3.68 -8.09
C ASP A 92 3.97 3.13 -8.08
N TYR A 93 3.42 2.95 -6.88
CA TYR A 93 2.11 2.37 -6.65
C TYR A 93 1.28 3.24 -5.74
N THR A 94 0.03 3.47 -6.09
CA THR A 94 -0.95 4.13 -5.24
C THR A 94 -1.98 3.12 -4.77
N VAL A 95 -2.18 3.02 -3.46
CA VAL A 95 -3.22 2.19 -2.84
C VAL A 95 -4.32 3.10 -2.30
N THR A 96 -5.54 2.89 -2.77
CA THR A 96 -6.74 3.53 -2.21
C THR A 96 -7.60 2.51 -1.50
N ALA A 97 -8.50 2.96 -0.61
CA ALA A 97 -9.46 2.07 0.05
C ALA A 97 -10.88 2.63 0.03
N ASN A 98 -11.88 1.76 -0.10
CA ASN A 98 -13.29 2.11 -0.21
C ASN A 98 -13.99 2.42 1.12
N THR A 99 -13.29 3.02 2.10
CA THR A 99 -13.90 3.29 3.42
C THR A 99 -14.71 4.58 3.48
N GLY A 100 -14.66 5.41 2.44
CA GLY A 100 -15.35 6.69 2.37
C GLY A 100 -14.59 7.85 3.04
N ASP A 101 -13.53 7.56 3.79
CA ASP A 101 -12.68 8.56 4.45
C ASP A 101 -11.59 9.15 3.55
N GLY A 102 -11.52 8.71 2.28
CA GLY A 102 -10.50 9.15 1.33
C GLY A 102 -9.10 8.57 1.58
N PHE A 103 -9.02 7.33 2.05
CA PHE A 103 -7.75 6.64 2.26
C PHE A 103 -7.00 6.50 0.93
N GLU A 104 -5.79 7.07 0.89
CA GLU A 104 -4.86 6.98 -0.23
C GLU A 104 -3.42 6.93 0.30
N ARG A 105 -2.60 6.03 -0.25
CA ARG A 105 -1.19 5.86 0.07
C ARG A 105 -0.39 5.63 -1.20
N ARG A 106 0.61 6.45 -1.47
CA ARG A 106 1.55 6.25 -2.57
C ARG A 106 2.87 5.71 -2.06
N PHE A 107 3.37 4.66 -2.71
CA PHE A 107 4.65 4.01 -2.47
C PHE A 107 5.48 4.12 -3.74
N ALA A 108 6.52 4.94 -3.70
CA ALA A 108 7.42 5.13 -4.81
C ALA A 108 8.86 5.00 -4.33
N GLY A 109 9.70 4.32 -5.11
CA GLY A 109 11.06 4.03 -4.72
C GLY A 109 11.84 3.27 -5.79
N ARG A 110 13.00 2.76 -5.38
CA ARG A 110 13.86 1.95 -6.23
C ARG A 110 14.49 0.84 -5.41
N VAL A 111 14.16 -0.40 -5.77
CA VAL A 111 14.89 -1.56 -5.25
C VAL A 111 16.25 -1.64 -5.94
N GLN A 112 17.28 -1.92 -5.16
CA GLN A 112 18.61 -2.20 -5.72
C GLN A 112 18.64 -3.68 -6.13
N PRO A 113 18.90 -4.00 -7.40
CA PRO A 113 19.19 -5.38 -7.77
C PRO A 113 20.47 -5.81 -7.07
N GLU A 114 20.49 -7.03 -6.56
CA GLU A 114 21.72 -7.68 -6.10
C GLU A 114 22.74 -7.69 -7.25
N ARG A 115 23.95 -7.20 -6.98
CA ARG A 115 25.04 -7.05 -7.97
C ARG A 115 25.83 -8.35 -8.10
#